data_AF-A0A521TH04-F1
#
_entry.id   AF-A0A521TH04-F1
#
_cell.length_a   1.000
_cell.length_b   1.000
_cell.length_c   1.000
_cell.angle_alpha   90.00
_cell.angle_beta   90.00
_cell.angle_gamma   90.00
#
_symmetry.space_group_name_H-M   'P 1'
#
loop_
_entity.id
_entity.type
_entity.pdbx_description
1 polymer ?
#
loop_
_entity_poly.entity_id
_entity_poly.type
_entity_poly.pdbx_seq_one_letter_code
_entity_poly.pdbx_strand_id
1 'polypeptide(L)'
;MLNRRRAAALAGLMFVAAGCGVNDDDIEHWKHTQRGPRKIMTVLVGSTYAQPLRVHAARALVEMKHPNANGLDVLALAMQQVPASEREAIVHALLPELQRMMTPAAAPAGPVAAPTEPQIKAKDAAYVLLRGDGRSSFASSEDRAALANLILDWVLADFNQRALAGSFTAEQIVNAVGPTAAERLTRALTSDDNAIPVSVEIARLINVVGTPAGKQAAVAQLVRNATEVGGAGATQRMRDKARSLLTSGGRTVDEARVNTAAEQLRGQYLTVLFEAIKTLGQPNGTAYLLTVASDAAAPIERRRASLTAMTGSVTAANIPGLLAIINACPAGTPVGGAQCDVDLRGLAVDRIGETRSREVIPTLFTLFDQANGVASDMSFTIRWKLGEAILRLGGAGVLSDFMSHLSASRSAPFAGFTFAEISGEAQAIGDISPPPREALRGFTATSQAQPVRLLAMMFLGIKGEERDLALLQSFAGDATAVTGEGWGDAHLTTVGAVATRAKENLQQALRSAQQAPANGAPAQP
;
A
#
# COMPACT_ATOMS: atom_id res chain seq x y z
N MET A 1 31.19 -47.95 -85.91
CA MET A 1 30.87 -47.11 -84.74
C MET A 1 30.33 -48.03 -83.63
N LEU A 2 30.98 -47.98 -82.45
CA LEU A 2 30.53 -48.31 -81.08
C LEU A 2 29.35 -49.30 -80.86
N ASN A 3 29.32 -50.21 -79.89
CA ASN A 3 30.26 -50.74 -78.89
C ASN A 3 29.55 -51.94 -78.21
N ARG A 4 30.32 -52.92 -77.73
CA ARG A 4 29.89 -54.02 -76.84
C ARG A 4 29.21 -53.52 -75.55
N ARG A 5 28.38 -54.37 -74.90
CA ARG A 5 28.55 -54.72 -73.46
C ARG A 5 27.71 -55.93 -73.00
N ARG A 6 28.39 -56.78 -72.21
CA ARG A 6 27.91 -57.93 -71.43
C ARG A 6 27.63 -57.50 -69.98
N ALA A 7 26.69 -58.21 -69.34
CA ALA A 7 26.61 -58.70 -67.94
C ALA A 7 27.13 -57.88 -66.73
N ALA A 8 26.33 -57.82 -65.66
CA ALA A 8 26.68 -57.97 -64.23
C ALA A 8 25.40 -57.84 -63.36
N ALA A 9 24.93 -58.88 -62.68
CA ALA A 9 25.33 -59.36 -61.35
C ALA A 9 24.71 -58.55 -60.19
N LEU A 10 23.63 -59.12 -59.62
CA LEU A 10 23.01 -58.74 -58.35
C LEU A 10 24.02 -58.91 -57.20
N ALA A 11 24.27 -57.85 -56.45
CA ALA A 11 24.88 -57.92 -55.13
C ALA A 11 23.99 -57.13 -54.16
N GLY A 12 23.29 -57.86 -53.28
CA GLY A 12 22.50 -57.30 -52.20
C GLY A 12 23.41 -56.67 -51.15
N LEU A 13 23.36 -55.35 -51.04
CA LEU A 13 23.93 -54.62 -49.91
C LEU A 13 22.89 -54.64 -48.78
N MET A 14 23.07 -55.51 -47.79
CA MET A 14 22.43 -55.33 -46.49
C MET A 14 23.01 -54.07 -45.84
N PHE A 15 22.24 -53.00 -45.82
CA PHE A 15 22.49 -51.87 -44.92
C PHE A 15 22.18 -52.33 -43.49
N VAL A 16 23.24 -52.55 -42.71
CA VAL A 16 23.16 -52.65 -41.26
C VAL A 16 22.75 -51.27 -40.74
N ALA A 17 21.50 -51.15 -40.30
CA ALA A 17 21.01 -49.98 -39.58
C ALA A 17 21.63 -49.96 -38.17
N ALA A 18 22.79 -49.33 -38.03
CA ALA A 18 23.23 -48.84 -36.73
C ALA A 18 22.29 -47.70 -36.33
N GLY A 19 21.39 -47.96 -35.39
CA GLY A 19 20.57 -46.91 -34.78
C GLY A 19 21.46 -45.96 -34.00
N CYS A 20 21.79 -44.81 -34.59
CA CYS A 20 22.41 -43.69 -33.88
C CYS A 20 21.42 -43.18 -32.83
N GLY A 21 21.52 -43.69 -31.61
CA GLY A 21 20.73 -43.21 -30.47
C GLY A 21 21.11 -41.76 -30.15
N VAL A 22 20.10 -40.93 -29.86
CA VAL A 22 20.29 -39.56 -29.38
C VAL A 22 20.97 -39.60 -28.01
N ASN A 23 22.00 -38.77 -27.81
CA ASN A 23 22.74 -38.65 -26.54
C ASN A 23 22.75 -37.20 -26.01
N ASP A 24 23.45 -36.96 -24.90
CA ASP A 24 23.56 -35.62 -24.28
C ASP A 24 24.28 -34.61 -25.19
N ASP A 25 25.31 -35.03 -25.93
CA ASP A 25 26.05 -34.17 -26.86
C ASP A 25 25.15 -33.65 -27.99
N ASP A 26 24.21 -34.48 -28.47
CA ASP A 26 23.21 -34.08 -29.45
C ASP A 26 22.31 -32.96 -28.92
N ILE A 27 21.86 -33.07 -27.67
CA ILE A 27 20.98 -32.08 -27.03
C ILE A 27 21.72 -30.75 -26.86
N GLU A 28 22.98 -30.78 -26.40
CA GLU A 28 23.80 -29.58 -26.27
C GLU A 28 24.06 -28.92 -27.61
N HIS A 29 24.37 -29.70 -28.65
CA HIS A 29 24.51 -29.18 -30.01
C HIS A 29 23.20 -28.52 -30.50
N TRP A 30 22.05 -29.16 -30.24
CA TRP A 30 20.77 -28.67 -30.73
C TRP A 30 20.33 -27.35 -30.12
N LYS A 31 20.76 -26.98 -28.90
CA LYS A 31 20.46 -25.67 -28.28
C LYS A 31 20.79 -24.48 -29.17
N HIS A 32 21.74 -24.65 -30.09
CA HIS A 32 22.25 -23.60 -30.98
C HIS A 32 21.76 -23.73 -32.43
N THR A 33 20.87 -24.68 -32.73
CA THR A 33 20.40 -24.94 -34.10
C THR A 33 18.97 -24.46 -34.31
N GLN A 34 18.64 -24.02 -35.54
CA GLN A 34 17.29 -23.53 -35.88
C GLN A 34 16.17 -24.54 -35.60
N ARG A 35 16.41 -25.83 -35.84
CA ARG A 35 15.44 -26.92 -35.58
C ARG A 35 15.58 -27.52 -34.19
N GLY A 36 16.53 -27.04 -33.40
CA GLY A 36 16.88 -27.55 -32.09
C GLY A 36 15.74 -27.60 -31.09
N PRO A 37 14.97 -26.51 -30.89
CA PRO A 37 13.86 -26.50 -29.94
C PRO A 37 12.87 -27.65 -30.17
N ARG A 38 12.53 -27.92 -31.44
CA ARG A 38 11.62 -29.02 -31.80
C ARG A 38 12.22 -30.39 -31.50
N LYS A 39 13.51 -30.60 -31.77
CA LYS A 39 14.18 -31.88 -31.49
C LYS A 39 14.28 -32.15 -29.99
N ILE A 40 14.66 -31.14 -29.21
CA ILE A 40 14.76 -31.24 -27.75
C ILE A 40 13.38 -31.53 -27.14
N MET A 41 12.32 -30.86 -27.62
CA MET A 41 10.94 -31.18 -27.25
C MET A 41 10.57 -32.63 -27.57
N THR A 42 10.93 -33.16 -28.75
CA THR A 42 10.67 -34.56 -29.10
C THR A 42 11.33 -35.52 -28.10
N VAL A 43 12.56 -35.25 -27.67
CA VAL A 43 13.24 -36.07 -26.66
C VAL A 43 12.47 -36.02 -25.34
N LEU A 44 12.10 -34.83 -24.88
CA LEU A 44 11.35 -34.63 -23.63
C LEU A 44 9.99 -35.35 -23.61
N VAL A 45 9.25 -35.32 -24.72
CA VAL A 45 7.91 -35.93 -24.82
C VAL A 45 7.97 -37.44 -25.07
N GLY A 46 8.98 -37.93 -25.80
CA GLY A 46 9.06 -39.33 -26.20
C GLY A 46 9.35 -40.30 -25.05
N SER A 47 8.40 -41.18 -24.74
CA SER A 47 8.57 -42.24 -23.73
C SER A 47 9.59 -43.33 -24.13
N THR A 48 10.04 -43.34 -25.39
CA THR A 48 11.13 -44.21 -25.87
C THR A 48 12.50 -43.79 -25.34
N TYR A 49 12.66 -42.55 -24.88
CA TYR A 49 13.91 -42.04 -24.33
C TYR A 49 14.00 -42.29 -22.83
N ALA A 50 15.20 -42.63 -22.35
CA ALA A 50 15.43 -42.84 -20.92
C ALA A 50 15.21 -41.53 -20.13
N GLN A 51 14.70 -41.67 -18.90
CA GLN A 51 14.40 -40.54 -18.02
C GLN A 51 15.55 -39.53 -17.88
N PRO A 52 16.82 -39.92 -17.69
CA PRO A 52 17.92 -38.96 -17.58
C PRO A 52 18.08 -38.06 -18.81
N LEU A 53 17.92 -38.63 -20.02
CA LEU A 53 18.00 -37.88 -21.28
C LEU A 53 16.84 -36.89 -21.43
N ARG A 54 15.65 -37.25 -20.94
CA ARG A 54 14.46 -36.36 -20.91
C ARG A 54 14.67 -35.20 -19.93
N VAL A 55 15.28 -35.46 -18.77
CA VAL A 55 15.63 -34.42 -17.79
C VAL A 55 16.70 -33.48 -18.37
N HIS A 56 17.71 -34.02 -19.06
CA HIS A 56 18.71 -33.22 -19.75
C HIS A 56 18.08 -32.35 -20.86
N ALA A 57 17.14 -32.91 -21.63
CA ALA A 57 16.36 -32.14 -22.61
C ALA A 57 15.55 -31.00 -21.96
N ALA A 58 14.89 -31.25 -20.81
CA ALA A 58 14.18 -30.21 -20.07
C ALA A 58 15.13 -29.09 -19.60
N ARG A 59 16.29 -29.44 -19.03
CA ARG A 59 17.32 -28.48 -18.62
C ARG A 59 17.84 -27.68 -19.81
N ALA A 60 18.07 -28.31 -20.96
CA ALA A 60 18.50 -27.65 -22.17
C ALA A 60 17.49 -26.59 -22.65
N LEU A 61 16.19 -26.85 -22.52
CA LEU A 61 15.14 -25.85 -22.79
C LEU A 61 15.19 -24.67 -21.81
N VAL A 62 15.51 -24.90 -20.53
CA VAL A 62 15.69 -23.81 -19.55
C VAL A 62 16.89 -22.94 -19.91
N GLU A 63 18.02 -23.55 -20.29
CA GLU A 63 19.25 -22.81 -20.62
C GLU A 63 19.19 -22.11 -21.98
N MET A 64 18.28 -22.55 -22.86
CA MET A 64 18.21 -22.17 -24.26
C MET A 64 18.21 -20.65 -24.48
N LYS A 65 19.11 -20.19 -25.34
CA LYS A 65 19.12 -18.84 -25.92
C LYS A 65 18.94 -18.99 -27.42
N HIS A 66 17.71 -18.84 -27.90
CA HIS A 66 17.41 -19.01 -29.31
C HIS A 66 16.63 -17.80 -29.85
N PRO A 67 17.02 -17.22 -31.01
CA PRO A 67 16.42 -15.99 -31.51
C PRO A 67 14.94 -16.14 -31.90
N ASN A 68 14.55 -17.36 -32.31
CA ASN A 68 13.20 -17.63 -32.84
C ASN A 68 12.34 -18.50 -31.92
N ALA A 69 12.81 -18.83 -30.72
CA ALA A 69 12.08 -19.68 -29.79
C ALA A 69 12.43 -19.34 -28.34
N ASN A 70 11.40 -19.16 -27.51
CA ASN A 70 11.58 -19.10 -26.07
C ASN A 70 11.58 -20.52 -25.51
N GLY A 71 12.70 -20.95 -24.92
CA GLY A 71 12.85 -22.28 -24.37
C GLY A 71 11.83 -22.61 -23.27
N LEU A 72 11.38 -21.62 -22.49
CA LEU A 72 10.39 -21.83 -21.43
C LEU A 72 8.98 -22.11 -21.98
N ASP A 73 8.61 -21.47 -23.09
CA ASP A 73 7.33 -21.73 -23.76
C ASP A 73 7.32 -23.15 -24.35
N VAL A 74 8.46 -23.57 -24.92
CA VAL A 74 8.64 -24.94 -25.43
C VAL A 74 8.61 -25.97 -24.30
N LEU A 75 9.24 -25.67 -23.15
CA LEU A 75 9.18 -26.50 -21.96
C LEU A 75 7.73 -26.67 -21.47
N ALA A 76 6.99 -25.56 -21.33
CA ALA A 76 5.60 -25.60 -20.89
C ALA A 76 4.74 -26.46 -21.83
N LEU A 77 4.87 -26.27 -23.14
CA LEU A 77 4.13 -27.03 -24.15
C LEU A 77 4.50 -28.52 -24.12
N ALA A 78 5.78 -28.84 -23.96
CA ALA A 78 6.24 -30.23 -23.87
C ALA A 78 5.66 -30.92 -22.63
N MET A 79 5.69 -30.27 -21.47
CA MET A 79 5.18 -30.84 -20.22
C MET A 79 3.67 -31.11 -20.28
N GLN A 80 2.89 -30.32 -21.02
CA GLN A 80 1.46 -30.61 -21.25
C GLN A 80 1.22 -31.93 -22.02
N GLN A 81 2.19 -32.37 -22.82
CA GLN A 81 2.09 -33.59 -23.64
C GLN A 81 2.63 -34.84 -22.92
N VAL A 82 3.38 -34.66 -21.83
CA VAL A 82 3.91 -35.76 -21.03
C VAL A 82 2.81 -36.29 -20.08
N PRO A 83 2.59 -37.62 -19.98
CA PRO A 83 1.69 -38.21 -18.99
C PRO A 83 2.01 -37.77 -17.56
N ALA A 84 1.00 -37.60 -16.71
CA ALA A 84 1.15 -36.99 -15.38
C ALA A 84 2.25 -37.65 -14.52
N SER A 85 2.27 -38.98 -14.42
CA SER A 85 3.27 -39.70 -13.61
C SER A 85 4.69 -39.54 -14.13
N GLU A 86 4.88 -39.52 -15.45
CA GLU A 86 6.20 -39.28 -16.07
C GLU A 86 6.63 -37.83 -15.88
N ARG A 87 5.69 -36.89 -15.98
CA ARG A 87 5.92 -35.46 -15.81
C ARG A 87 6.41 -35.15 -14.41
N GLU A 88 5.75 -35.70 -13.39
CA GLU A 88 6.16 -35.55 -11.99
C GLU A 88 7.58 -36.10 -11.78
N ALA A 89 7.90 -37.27 -12.33
CA ALA A 89 9.25 -37.83 -12.25
C ALA A 89 10.31 -36.96 -12.96
N ILE A 90 9.95 -36.27 -14.05
CA ILE A 90 10.86 -35.34 -14.73
C ILE A 90 11.09 -34.10 -13.85
N VAL A 91 10.02 -33.53 -13.28
CA VAL A 91 10.12 -32.36 -12.40
C VAL A 91 10.97 -32.68 -11.17
N HIS A 92 10.72 -33.82 -10.53
CA HIS A 92 11.48 -34.27 -9.36
C HIS A 92 12.99 -34.33 -9.65
N ALA A 93 13.37 -34.93 -10.78
CA ALA A 93 14.77 -35.05 -11.18
C ALA A 93 15.39 -33.72 -11.68
N LEU A 94 14.58 -32.79 -12.18
CA LEU A 94 15.02 -31.47 -12.65
C LEU A 94 15.23 -30.48 -11.49
N LEU A 95 14.55 -30.68 -10.36
CA LEU A 95 14.57 -29.75 -9.22
C LEU A 95 15.98 -29.46 -8.67
N PRO A 96 16.85 -30.46 -8.45
CA PRO A 96 18.23 -30.21 -8.01
C PRO A 96 19.05 -29.36 -9.01
N GLU A 97 18.81 -29.52 -10.32
CA GLU A 97 19.49 -28.72 -11.34
C GLU A 97 19.02 -27.26 -11.32
N LEU A 98 17.71 -27.03 -11.19
CA LEU A 98 17.17 -25.68 -11.03
C LEU A 98 17.72 -25.00 -9.77
N GLN A 99 17.81 -25.72 -8.66
CA GLN A 99 18.40 -25.22 -7.43
C GLN A 99 19.87 -24.83 -7.62
N ARG A 100 20.66 -25.67 -8.29
CA ARG A 100 22.06 -25.39 -8.61
C ARG A 100 22.20 -24.15 -9.51
N MET A 101 21.32 -23.97 -10.49
CA MET A 101 21.32 -22.81 -11.38
C MET A 101 20.92 -21.51 -10.66
N MET A 102 20.02 -21.59 -9.67
CA MET A 102 19.53 -20.44 -8.89
C MET A 102 20.51 -20.02 -7.79
N THR A 103 21.31 -20.95 -7.28
CA THR A 103 22.30 -20.68 -6.24
C THR A 103 23.50 -19.94 -6.83
N PRO A 104 23.88 -18.76 -6.32
CA PRO A 104 25.09 -18.09 -6.78
C PRO A 104 26.31 -18.97 -6.46
N ALA A 105 27.27 -19.03 -7.38
CA ALA A 105 28.60 -19.55 -7.05
C ALA A 105 29.17 -18.71 -5.89
N ALA A 106 29.83 -19.35 -4.91
CA ALA A 106 30.34 -18.66 -3.72
C ALA A 106 31.18 -17.44 -4.11
N ALA A 107 30.62 -16.25 -3.92
CA ALA A 107 31.29 -14.99 -4.18
C ALA A 107 32.02 -14.55 -2.90
N PRO A 108 33.19 -13.89 -3.00
CA PRO A 108 33.83 -13.27 -1.86
C PRO A 108 32.92 -12.21 -1.24
N ALA A 109 33.07 -11.97 0.07
CA ALA A 109 32.26 -11.03 0.84
C ALA A 109 32.16 -9.66 0.14
N GLY A 110 30.95 -9.30 -0.30
CA GLY A 110 30.64 -8.08 -1.04
C GLY A 110 29.12 -7.92 -1.23
N PRO A 111 28.65 -6.80 -1.79
CA PRO A 111 27.22 -6.59 -2.05
C PRO A 111 26.66 -7.70 -2.94
N VAL A 112 25.40 -8.10 -2.68
CA VAL A 112 24.72 -9.16 -3.45
C VAL A 112 24.76 -8.78 -4.92
N ALA A 113 25.42 -9.60 -5.73
CA ALA A 113 25.50 -9.39 -7.16
C ALA A 113 24.09 -9.47 -7.78
N ALA A 114 23.83 -8.62 -8.77
CA ALA A 114 22.61 -8.67 -9.54
C ALA A 114 22.38 -10.10 -10.08
N PRO A 115 21.11 -10.57 -10.15
CA PRO A 115 20.82 -11.92 -10.58
C PRO A 115 21.35 -12.17 -12.00
N THR A 116 22.06 -13.28 -12.18
CA THR A 116 22.59 -13.67 -13.50
C THR A 116 21.47 -14.21 -14.38
N GLU A 117 21.63 -14.14 -15.71
CA GLU A 117 20.62 -14.67 -16.64
C GLU A 117 20.29 -16.16 -16.41
N PRO A 118 21.26 -17.06 -16.13
CA PRO A 118 20.95 -18.44 -15.76
C PRO A 118 20.06 -18.57 -14.52
N GLN A 119 20.29 -17.74 -13.49
CA GLN A 119 19.47 -17.74 -12.27
C GLN A 119 18.03 -17.31 -12.59
N ILE A 120 17.87 -16.26 -13.39
CA ILE A 120 16.56 -15.74 -13.80
C ILE A 120 15.79 -16.80 -14.59
N LYS A 121 16.44 -17.48 -15.54
CA LYS A 121 15.80 -18.54 -16.33
C LYS A 121 15.41 -19.76 -15.50
N ALA A 122 16.26 -20.18 -14.56
CA ALA A 122 15.93 -21.27 -13.66
C ALA A 122 14.74 -20.94 -12.75
N LYS A 123 14.68 -19.71 -12.24
CA LYS A 123 13.52 -19.19 -11.50
C LYS A 123 12.25 -19.17 -12.35
N ASP A 124 12.32 -18.64 -13.57
CA ASP A 124 11.17 -18.59 -14.48
C ASP A 124 10.70 -20.01 -14.85
N ALA A 125 11.62 -20.95 -15.08
CA ALA A 125 11.30 -22.35 -15.31
C ALA A 125 10.62 -23.00 -14.09
N ALA A 126 11.17 -22.79 -12.89
CA ALA A 126 10.57 -23.28 -11.65
C ALA A 126 9.13 -22.75 -11.46
N TYR A 127 8.88 -21.47 -11.80
CA TYR A 127 7.53 -20.90 -11.80
C TYR A 127 6.61 -21.55 -12.84
N VAL A 128 7.09 -21.78 -14.07
CA VAL A 128 6.32 -22.48 -15.12
C VAL A 128 5.92 -23.88 -14.66
N LEU A 129 6.84 -24.63 -14.07
CA LEU A 129 6.58 -25.98 -13.54
C LEU A 129 5.61 -25.95 -12.35
N LEU A 130 5.75 -24.96 -11.46
CA LEU A 130 4.87 -24.74 -10.32
C LEU A 130 3.43 -24.46 -10.77
N ARG A 131 3.26 -23.51 -11.70
CA ARG A 131 1.94 -23.09 -12.21
C ARG A 131 1.30 -24.15 -13.11
N GLY A 132 2.12 -24.86 -13.88
CA GLY A 132 1.68 -25.80 -14.90
C GLY A 132 0.85 -25.15 -16.00
N ASP A 133 -0.27 -25.76 -16.37
CA ASP A 133 -1.17 -25.27 -17.44
C ASP A 133 -2.18 -24.21 -16.97
N GLY A 134 -2.06 -23.77 -15.72
CA GLY A 134 -2.98 -22.83 -15.08
C GLY A 134 -4.19 -23.49 -14.41
N ARG A 135 -4.40 -24.80 -14.60
CA ARG A 135 -5.41 -25.60 -13.88
C ARG A 135 -4.76 -26.59 -12.92
N SER A 136 -3.65 -27.17 -13.33
CA SER A 136 -2.89 -28.15 -12.57
C SER A 136 -1.39 -27.86 -12.65
N SER A 137 -0.69 -28.08 -11.53
CA SER A 137 0.77 -28.03 -11.51
C SER A 137 1.35 -29.18 -12.35
N PHE A 138 2.54 -28.98 -12.92
CA PHE A 138 3.28 -30.09 -13.54
C PHE A 138 4.02 -30.94 -12.50
N ALA A 139 4.14 -30.46 -11.27
CA ALA A 139 4.86 -31.08 -10.18
C ALA A 139 3.93 -31.93 -9.29
N SER A 140 4.50 -32.93 -8.60
CA SER A 140 3.84 -33.64 -7.51
C SER A 140 3.53 -32.67 -6.35
N SER A 141 2.72 -33.06 -5.37
CA SER A 141 2.44 -32.19 -4.21
C SER A 141 3.70 -31.81 -3.42
N GLU A 142 4.64 -32.76 -3.28
CA GLU A 142 5.92 -32.55 -2.61
C GLU A 142 6.82 -31.61 -3.41
N ASP A 143 7.01 -31.89 -4.70
CA ASP A 143 7.85 -31.08 -5.58
C ASP A 143 7.26 -29.68 -5.78
N ARG A 144 5.93 -29.53 -5.76
CA ARG A 144 5.25 -28.23 -5.81
C ARG A 144 5.65 -27.36 -4.62
N ALA A 145 5.69 -27.94 -3.41
CA ALA A 145 6.15 -27.23 -2.22
C ALA A 145 7.64 -26.88 -2.31
N ALA A 146 8.46 -27.80 -2.83
CA ALA A 146 9.89 -27.57 -3.02
C ALA A 146 10.18 -26.46 -4.06
N LEU A 147 9.47 -26.45 -5.19
CA LEU A 147 9.55 -25.39 -6.20
C LEU A 147 9.12 -24.04 -5.64
N ALA A 148 8.00 -24.00 -4.90
CA ALA A 148 7.51 -22.79 -4.25
C ALA A 148 8.54 -22.22 -3.27
N ASN A 149 9.15 -23.07 -2.43
CA ASN A 149 10.20 -22.64 -1.51
C ASN A 149 11.44 -22.14 -2.27
N LEU A 150 11.88 -22.86 -3.30
CA LEU A 150 13.06 -22.49 -4.09
C LEU A 150 12.92 -21.10 -4.72
N ILE A 151 11.79 -20.80 -5.37
CA ILE A 151 11.58 -19.50 -6.01
C ILE A 151 11.40 -18.37 -4.98
N LEU A 152 10.73 -18.63 -3.86
CA LEU A 152 10.56 -17.64 -2.80
C LEU A 152 11.89 -17.33 -2.12
N ASP A 153 12.67 -18.34 -1.75
CA ASP A 153 13.98 -18.15 -1.12
C ASP A 153 14.92 -17.38 -2.07
N TRP A 154 14.86 -17.64 -3.38
CA TRP A 154 15.63 -16.88 -4.36
C TRP A 154 15.19 -15.42 -4.48
N VAL A 155 13.89 -15.14 -4.54
CA VAL A 155 13.37 -13.76 -4.60
C VAL A 155 13.72 -13.00 -3.32
N LEU A 156 13.54 -13.63 -2.16
CA LEU A 156 13.71 -12.99 -0.85
C LEU A 156 15.18 -12.79 -0.46
N ALA A 157 16.11 -13.53 -1.07
CA ALA A 157 17.55 -13.32 -0.85
C ALA A 157 18.02 -11.90 -1.25
N ASP A 158 17.36 -11.26 -2.22
CA ASP A 158 17.56 -9.86 -2.59
C ASP A 158 16.30 -9.31 -3.26
N PHE A 159 15.27 -9.05 -2.44
CA PHE A 159 13.98 -8.62 -2.95
C PHE A 159 14.09 -7.34 -3.79
N ASN A 160 15.00 -6.42 -3.44
CA ASN A 160 15.21 -5.17 -4.17
C ASN A 160 15.55 -5.40 -5.65
N GLN A 161 16.47 -6.32 -5.93
CA GLN A 161 16.91 -6.59 -7.31
C GLN A 161 16.08 -7.69 -7.99
N ARG A 162 15.50 -8.62 -7.21
CA ARG A 162 14.92 -9.86 -7.74
C ARG A 162 13.41 -9.83 -7.88
N ALA A 163 12.70 -8.90 -7.23
CA ALA A 163 11.24 -8.85 -7.28
C ALA A 163 10.67 -8.66 -8.69
N LEU A 164 11.41 -7.99 -9.57
CA LEU A 164 11.02 -7.72 -10.97
C LEU A 164 11.92 -8.46 -11.99
N ALA A 165 12.80 -9.34 -11.54
CA ALA A 165 13.76 -10.00 -12.41
C ALA A 165 13.13 -11.16 -13.19
N GLY A 166 13.22 -11.09 -14.52
CA GLY A 166 12.73 -12.12 -15.44
C GLY A 166 11.32 -11.88 -15.95
N SER A 167 10.70 -12.95 -16.42
CA SER A 167 9.37 -12.92 -17.04
C SER A 167 8.23 -12.92 -16.02
N PHE A 168 8.51 -13.41 -14.80
CA PHE A 168 7.53 -13.52 -13.73
C PHE A 168 7.93 -12.74 -12.48
N THR A 169 7.08 -11.82 -12.03
CA THR A 169 7.33 -10.95 -10.88
C THR A 169 7.11 -11.66 -9.54
N ALA A 170 7.60 -11.07 -8.44
CA ALA A 170 7.33 -11.54 -7.09
C ALA A 170 5.82 -11.63 -6.79
N GLU A 171 5.02 -10.69 -7.29
CA GLU A 171 3.57 -10.71 -7.13
C GLU A 171 2.94 -11.94 -7.79
N GLN A 172 3.33 -12.23 -9.04
CA GLN A 172 2.85 -13.42 -9.75
C GLN A 172 3.28 -14.71 -9.05
N ILE A 173 4.53 -14.76 -8.58
CA ILE A 173 5.07 -15.89 -7.81
C ILE A 173 4.27 -16.10 -6.53
N VAL A 174 4.09 -15.06 -5.71
CA VAL A 174 3.37 -15.13 -4.44
C VAL A 174 1.91 -15.54 -4.66
N ASN A 175 1.25 -15.02 -5.69
CA ASN A 175 -0.12 -15.41 -6.04
C ASN A 175 -0.22 -16.89 -6.46
N ALA A 176 0.76 -17.40 -7.20
CA ALA A 176 0.78 -18.82 -7.60
C ALA A 176 1.06 -19.77 -6.43
N VAL A 177 1.86 -19.34 -5.45
CA VAL A 177 2.13 -20.11 -4.21
C VAL A 177 0.92 -20.05 -3.27
N GLY A 178 0.30 -18.89 -3.12
CA GLY A 178 -0.87 -18.67 -2.27
C GLY A 178 -0.51 -18.48 -0.79
N PRO A 179 -1.41 -18.85 0.15
CA PRO A 179 -1.30 -18.47 1.56
C PRO A 179 -0.03 -18.94 2.29
N THR A 180 0.58 -20.03 1.85
CA THR A 180 1.82 -20.56 2.43
C THR A 180 3.03 -19.64 2.20
N ALA A 181 2.97 -18.75 1.20
CA ALA A 181 4.00 -17.73 0.98
C ALA A 181 4.08 -16.71 2.12
N ALA A 182 2.97 -16.45 2.83
CA ALA A 182 2.90 -15.41 3.86
C ALA A 182 3.88 -15.65 5.02
N GLU A 183 4.12 -16.90 5.40
CA GLU A 183 5.07 -17.23 6.48
C GLU A 183 6.52 -16.93 6.06
N ARG A 184 6.89 -17.27 4.82
CA ARG A 184 8.19 -16.97 4.24
C ARG A 184 8.40 -15.45 4.10
N LEU A 185 7.41 -14.74 3.57
CA LEU A 185 7.42 -13.29 3.45
C LEU A 185 7.55 -12.62 4.83
N THR A 186 6.86 -13.13 5.84
CA THR A 186 6.96 -12.63 7.23
C THR A 186 8.39 -12.76 7.77
N ARG A 187 9.07 -13.87 7.50
CA ARG A 187 10.46 -14.06 7.93
C ARG A 187 11.45 -13.13 7.23
N ALA A 188 11.14 -12.65 6.03
CA ALA A 188 11.95 -11.67 5.32
C ALA A 188 11.80 -10.24 5.87
N LEU A 189 10.79 -9.98 6.71
CA LEU A 189 10.63 -8.69 7.39
C LEU A 189 11.63 -8.61 8.55
N THR A 190 12.84 -8.14 8.30
CA THR A 190 13.89 -7.91 9.31
C THR A 190 14.11 -6.41 9.54
N SER A 191 14.90 -6.07 10.56
CA SER A 191 15.32 -4.69 10.89
C SER A 191 16.60 -4.27 10.16
N ASP A 192 17.05 -5.06 9.18
CA ASP A 192 18.25 -4.81 8.39
C ASP A 192 18.05 -3.65 7.40
N ASP A 193 19.12 -2.89 7.16
CA ASP A 193 19.11 -1.72 6.26
C ASP A 193 18.58 -2.01 4.85
N ASN A 194 18.81 -3.23 4.35
CA ASN A 194 18.39 -3.64 3.01
C ASN A 194 16.95 -4.19 2.97
N ALA A 195 16.41 -4.63 4.12
CA ALA A 195 15.08 -5.23 4.23
C ALA A 195 14.00 -4.20 4.55
N ILE A 196 14.32 -3.16 5.32
CA ILE A 196 13.36 -2.11 5.68
C ILE A 196 12.75 -1.43 4.44
N PRO A 197 13.52 -0.97 3.43
CA PRO A 197 12.97 -0.24 2.27
C PRO A 197 11.88 -1.01 1.49
N VAL A 198 11.93 -2.35 1.50
CA VAL A 198 10.98 -3.21 0.79
C VAL A 198 9.85 -3.74 1.67
N SER A 199 9.82 -3.38 2.96
CA SER A 199 8.85 -3.92 3.92
C SER A 199 7.40 -3.59 3.55
N VAL A 200 7.14 -2.43 2.95
CA VAL A 200 5.79 -2.06 2.47
C VAL A 200 5.34 -2.99 1.34
N GLU A 201 6.23 -3.29 0.39
CA GLU A 201 5.89 -4.16 -0.73
C GLU A 201 5.67 -5.61 -0.27
N ILE A 202 6.53 -6.11 0.62
CA ILE A 202 6.34 -7.42 1.26
C ILE A 202 5.01 -7.45 2.04
N ALA A 203 4.67 -6.39 2.78
CA ALA A 203 3.40 -6.29 3.50
C ALA A 203 2.19 -6.30 2.55
N ARG A 204 2.28 -5.67 1.37
CA ARG A 204 1.23 -5.74 0.34
C ARG A 204 1.03 -7.15 -0.16
N LEU A 205 2.12 -7.86 -0.49
CA LEU A 205 2.08 -9.25 -0.92
C LEU A 205 1.43 -10.15 0.15
N ILE A 206 1.82 -10.00 1.42
CA ILE A 206 1.17 -10.70 2.53
C ILE A 206 -0.30 -10.33 2.66
N ASN A 207 -0.67 -9.06 2.43
CA ASN A 207 -2.07 -8.64 2.53
C ASN A 207 -2.96 -9.30 1.46
N VAL A 208 -2.41 -9.58 0.28
CA VAL A 208 -3.13 -10.25 -0.82
C VAL A 208 -3.33 -11.74 -0.52
N VAL A 209 -2.30 -12.47 -0.11
CA VAL A 209 -2.37 -13.95 0.00
C VAL A 209 -2.52 -14.49 1.43
N GLY A 210 -2.18 -13.69 2.44
CA GLY A 210 -2.09 -14.14 3.82
C GLY A 210 -3.44 -14.42 4.47
N THR A 211 -3.51 -15.48 5.27
CA THR A 211 -4.64 -15.74 6.18
C THR A 211 -4.69 -14.67 7.29
N PRO A 212 -5.82 -14.50 8.01
CA PRO A 212 -5.88 -13.59 9.16
C PRO A 212 -4.76 -13.83 10.18
N ALA A 213 -4.46 -15.09 10.50
CA ALA A 213 -3.35 -15.45 11.40
C ALA A 213 -1.98 -15.07 10.81
N GLY A 214 -1.77 -15.26 9.50
CA GLY A 214 -0.54 -14.86 8.81
C GLY A 214 -0.34 -13.34 8.83
N LYS A 215 -1.39 -12.55 8.59
CA LYS A 215 -1.34 -11.08 8.67
C LYS A 215 -1.02 -10.61 10.09
N GLN A 216 -1.63 -11.22 11.11
CA GLN A 216 -1.34 -10.92 12.52
C GLN A 216 0.13 -11.20 12.87
N ALA A 217 0.68 -12.33 12.40
CA ALA A 217 2.07 -12.69 12.62
C ALA A 217 3.04 -11.71 11.91
N ALA A 218 2.71 -11.30 10.68
CA ALA A 218 3.48 -10.32 9.92
C ALA A 218 3.50 -8.96 10.62
N VAL A 219 2.36 -8.46 11.10
CA VAL A 219 2.32 -7.21 11.88
C VAL A 219 3.10 -7.34 13.19
N ALA A 220 3.02 -8.48 13.88
CA ALA A 220 3.81 -8.71 15.09
C ALA A 220 5.33 -8.63 14.80
N GLN A 221 5.77 -9.13 13.65
CA GLN A 221 7.16 -9.01 13.21
C GLN A 221 7.53 -7.55 12.89
N LEU A 222 6.70 -6.82 12.14
CA LEU A 222 6.92 -5.40 11.85
C LEU A 222 7.00 -4.53 13.11
N VAL A 223 6.12 -4.81 14.09
CA VAL A 223 6.13 -4.12 15.39
C VAL A 223 7.43 -4.38 16.15
N ARG A 224 7.94 -5.62 16.14
CA ARG A 224 9.26 -5.93 16.73
C ARG A 224 10.37 -5.12 16.06
N ASN A 225 10.40 -5.10 14.73
CA ASN A 225 11.41 -4.36 13.96
C ASN A 225 11.32 -2.85 14.23
N ALA A 226 10.12 -2.28 14.23
CA ALA A 226 9.91 -0.86 14.50
C ALA A 226 10.31 -0.49 15.94
N THR A 227 10.06 -1.37 16.91
CA THR A 227 10.50 -1.19 18.30
C THR A 227 12.03 -1.20 18.39
N GLU A 228 12.69 -2.12 17.70
CA GLU A 228 14.17 -2.18 17.66
C GLU A 228 14.78 -0.91 17.03
N VAL A 229 14.27 -0.52 15.85
CA VAL A 229 14.73 0.66 15.10
C VAL A 229 14.50 1.96 15.89
N GLY A 230 13.35 2.06 16.56
CA GLY A 230 12.99 3.22 17.38
C GLY A 230 13.74 3.29 18.71
N GLY A 231 14.27 2.16 19.19
CA GLY A 231 14.94 2.03 20.47
C GLY A 231 16.44 2.37 20.46
N ALA A 232 17.05 2.30 21.64
CA ALA A 232 18.47 2.60 21.84
C ALA A 232 19.39 1.60 21.11
N GLY A 233 18.96 0.34 20.95
CA GLY A 233 19.75 -0.73 20.32
C GLY A 233 20.14 -0.45 18.87
N ALA A 234 19.31 0.28 18.11
CA ALA A 234 19.64 0.65 16.74
C ALA A 234 20.54 1.90 16.62
N THR A 235 20.77 2.65 17.72
CA THR A 235 21.45 3.96 17.65
C THR A 235 22.85 3.87 17.05
N GLN A 236 23.66 2.91 17.48
CA GLN A 236 25.02 2.78 16.96
C GLN A 236 25.00 2.41 15.47
N ARG A 237 24.16 1.46 15.08
CA ARG A 237 23.96 1.07 13.68
C ARG A 237 23.57 2.26 12.79
N MET A 238 22.62 3.08 13.24
CA MET A 238 22.20 4.28 12.51
C MET A 238 23.31 5.32 12.40
N ARG A 239 24.12 5.51 13.45
CA ARG A 239 25.28 6.41 13.42
C ARG A 239 26.36 5.92 12.48
N ASP A 240 26.66 4.63 12.48
CA ASP A 240 27.66 4.03 11.59
C ASP A 240 27.23 4.17 10.12
N LYS A 241 25.95 3.89 9.83
CA LYS A 241 25.36 4.09 8.50
C LYS A 241 25.38 5.57 8.08
N ALA A 242 24.95 6.47 8.95
CA ALA A 242 24.96 7.90 8.70
C ALA A 242 26.38 8.41 8.44
N ARG A 243 27.37 7.94 9.20
CA ARG A 243 28.78 8.27 8.99
C ARG A 243 29.26 7.81 7.62
N SER A 244 29.00 6.54 7.27
CA SER A 244 29.34 5.99 5.95
C SER A 244 28.78 6.84 4.80
N LEU A 245 27.52 7.25 4.89
CA LEU A 245 26.86 8.11 3.90
C LEU A 245 27.51 9.50 3.81
N LEU A 246 27.85 10.11 4.94
CA LEU A 246 28.44 11.45 5.01
C LEU A 246 29.92 11.48 4.57
N THR A 247 30.68 10.41 4.82
CA THR A 247 32.10 10.31 4.46
C THR A 247 32.33 9.95 2.98
N SER A 248 31.30 9.49 2.26
CA SER A 248 31.39 9.10 0.85
C SER A 248 31.90 10.22 -0.10
N GLY A 249 31.95 11.47 0.38
CA GLY A 249 32.47 12.63 -0.35
C GLY A 249 33.82 13.20 0.16
N GLY A 250 34.60 12.44 0.95
CA GLY A 250 35.95 12.82 1.37
C GLY A 250 36.04 14.00 2.34
N ARG A 251 34.93 14.36 3.01
CA ARG A 251 34.87 15.47 3.97
C ARG A 251 35.01 14.96 5.41
N THR A 252 35.64 15.76 6.26
CA THR A 252 35.58 15.56 7.72
C THR A 252 34.14 15.79 8.19
N VAL A 253 33.63 14.88 9.02
CA VAL A 253 32.26 14.90 9.53
C VAL A 253 32.33 15.04 11.05
N ASP A 254 31.68 16.07 11.60
CA ASP A 254 31.54 16.21 13.04
C ASP A 254 30.45 15.29 13.62
N GLU A 255 30.52 15.00 14.92
CA GLU A 255 29.58 14.09 15.59
C GLU A 255 28.15 14.62 15.65
N ALA A 256 27.94 15.94 15.67
CA ALA A 256 26.59 16.51 15.72
C ALA A 256 25.84 16.25 14.41
N ARG A 257 26.52 16.35 13.27
CA ARG A 257 25.99 15.99 11.95
C ARG A 257 25.70 14.51 11.82
N VAL A 258 26.57 13.64 12.35
CA VAL A 258 26.31 12.19 12.39
C VAL A 258 25.05 11.89 13.21
N ASN A 259 24.91 12.49 14.40
CA ASN A 259 23.73 12.29 15.25
C ASN A 259 22.44 12.76 14.57
N THR A 260 22.47 13.93 13.93
CA THR A 260 21.32 14.48 13.19
C THR A 260 20.93 13.56 12.04
N ALA A 261 21.90 13.13 11.23
CA ALA A 261 21.65 12.22 10.11
C ALA A 261 21.17 10.84 10.57
N ALA A 262 21.67 10.33 11.70
CA ALA A 262 21.22 9.07 12.29
C ALA A 262 19.75 9.15 12.75
N GLU A 263 19.32 10.27 13.33
CA GLU A 263 17.92 10.46 13.71
C GLU A 263 17.01 10.65 12.49
N GLN A 264 17.47 11.35 11.45
CA GLN A 264 16.75 11.43 10.18
C GLN A 264 16.58 10.05 9.53
N LEU A 265 17.63 9.24 9.50
CA LEU A 265 17.58 7.86 8.97
C LEU A 265 16.62 6.99 9.78
N ARG A 266 16.66 7.09 11.11
CA ARG A 266 15.68 6.41 11.99
C ARG A 266 14.25 6.82 11.65
N GLY A 267 13.99 8.12 11.48
CA GLY A 267 12.69 8.64 11.07
C GLY A 267 12.23 8.05 9.74
N GLN A 268 13.10 8.01 8.73
CA GLN A 268 12.80 7.43 7.42
C GLN A 268 12.44 5.94 7.52
N TYR A 269 13.22 5.16 8.25
CA TYR A 269 12.97 3.73 8.44
C TYR A 269 11.65 3.46 9.19
N LEU A 270 11.39 4.22 10.25
CA LEU A 270 10.14 4.10 11.00
C LEU A 270 8.93 4.45 10.14
N THR A 271 9.01 5.48 9.29
CA THR A 271 7.93 5.81 8.35
C THR A 271 7.61 4.65 7.42
N VAL A 272 8.62 3.97 6.88
CA VAL A 272 8.43 2.79 6.02
C VAL A 272 7.78 1.63 6.81
N LEU A 273 8.26 1.37 8.03
CA LEU A 273 7.70 0.32 8.88
C LEU A 273 6.26 0.64 9.31
N PHE A 274 5.95 1.90 9.61
CA PHE A 274 4.60 2.35 9.96
C PHE A 274 3.64 2.18 8.79
N GLU A 275 4.05 2.51 7.56
CA GLU A 275 3.24 2.28 6.36
C GLU A 275 3.04 0.77 6.09
N ALA A 276 4.05 -0.06 6.36
CA ALA A 276 3.93 -1.52 6.25
C ALA A 276 2.93 -2.07 7.30
N ILE A 277 2.96 -1.56 8.53
CA ILE A 277 1.99 -1.89 9.60
C ILE A 277 0.57 -1.50 9.16
N LYS A 278 0.40 -0.27 8.68
CA LYS A 278 -0.87 0.25 8.16
C LYS A 278 -1.42 -0.61 7.02
N THR A 279 -0.56 -1.01 6.09
CA THR A 279 -0.95 -1.84 4.93
C THR A 279 -1.63 -3.14 5.36
N LEU A 280 -1.19 -3.74 6.46
CA LEU A 280 -1.79 -4.96 7.00
C LEU A 280 -2.99 -4.69 7.92
N GLY A 281 -3.08 -3.50 8.53
CA GLY A 281 -4.26 -3.02 9.26
C GLY A 281 -4.68 -3.88 10.46
N GLN A 282 -3.73 -4.53 11.15
CA GLN A 282 -4.04 -5.44 12.26
C GLN A 282 -4.09 -4.72 13.62
N PRO A 283 -4.94 -5.16 14.57
CA PRO A 283 -5.14 -4.47 15.85
C PRO A 283 -3.88 -4.27 16.70
N ASN A 284 -2.96 -5.25 16.69
CA ASN A 284 -1.68 -5.15 17.41
C ASN A 284 -0.77 -4.07 16.83
N GLY A 285 -0.82 -3.86 15.52
CA GLY A 285 -0.13 -2.78 14.83
C GLY A 285 -0.69 -1.42 15.23
N THR A 286 -2.02 -1.26 15.19
CA THR A 286 -2.69 -0.03 15.61
C THR A 286 -2.40 0.30 17.09
N ALA A 287 -2.38 -0.71 17.97
CA ALA A 287 -2.03 -0.53 19.38
C ALA A 287 -0.58 -0.04 19.55
N TYR A 288 0.37 -0.60 18.82
CA TYR A 288 1.77 -0.14 18.83
C TYR A 288 1.91 1.31 18.34
N LEU A 289 1.27 1.66 17.22
CA LEU A 289 1.29 3.02 16.69
C LEU A 289 0.72 4.04 17.70
N LEU A 290 -0.35 3.68 18.41
CA LEU A 290 -0.92 4.53 19.46
C LEU A 290 0.06 4.71 20.64
N THR A 291 0.80 3.66 21.02
CA THR A 291 1.85 3.77 22.03
C THR A 291 2.93 4.76 21.61
N VAL A 292 3.39 4.69 20.34
CA VAL A 292 4.37 5.65 19.80
C VAL A 292 3.81 7.08 19.80
N ALA A 293 2.56 7.27 19.38
CA ALA A 293 1.92 8.58 19.38
C ALA A 293 1.79 9.19 20.79
N SER A 294 1.58 8.33 21.79
CA SER A 294 1.38 8.72 23.19
C SER A 294 2.70 8.97 23.93
N ASP A 295 3.84 8.53 23.40
CA ASP A 295 5.15 8.71 24.02
C ASP A 295 5.61 10.18 23.91
N ALA A 296 5.57 10.91 25.03
CA ALA A 296 6.02 12.30 25.10
C ALA A 296 7.53 12.47 24.89
N ALA A 297 8.34 11.41 25.03
CA ALA A 297 9.77 11.44 24.74
C ALA A 297 10.08 11.23 23.26
N ALA A 298 9.13 10.73 22.46
CA ALA A 298 9.31 10.55 21.03
C ALA A 298 9.29 11.89 20.28
N PRO A 299 10.11 12.07 19.23
CA PRO A 299 10.06 13.26 18.37
C PRO A 299 8.66 13.52 17.81
N ILE A 300 8.25 14.79 17.75
CA ILE A 300 6.88 15.15 17.37
C ILE A 300 6.49 14.63 15.97
N GLU A 301 7.41 14.66 15.01
CA GLU A 301 7.18 14.12 13.66
C GLU A 301 6.92 12.61 13.69
N ARG A 302 7.59 11.87 14.57
CA ARG A 302 7.41 10.42 14.74
C ARG A 302 6.03 10.12 15.32
N ARG A 303 5.60 10.91 16.31
CA ARG A 303 4.26 10.79 16.91
C ARG A 303 3.18 11.07 15.87
N ARG A 304 3.31 12.15 15.09
CA ARG A 304 2.39 12.47 13.97
C ARG A 304 2.36 11.37 12.90
N ALA A 305 3.52 10.89 12.46
CA ALA A 305 3.61 9.80 11.49
C ALA A 305 2.92 8.52 11.98
N SER A 306 3.02 8.21 13.28
CA SER A 306 2.35 7.04 13.86
C SER A 306 0.82 7.18 13.87
N LEU A 307 0.27 8.36 14.18
CA LEU A 307 -1.18 8.61 14.05
C LEU A 307 -1.63 8.53 12.59
N THR A 308 -0.88 9.11 11.66
CA THR A 308 -1.19 9.01 10.22
C THR A 308 -1.25 7.54 9.77
N ALA A 309 -0.33 6.70 10.27
CA ALA A 309 -0.31 5.28 9.97
C ALA A 309 -1.47 4.47 10.58
N MET A 310 -2.22 5.02 11.55
CA MET A 310 -3.42 4.38 12.10
C MET A 310 -4.67 4.54 11.21
N THR A 311 -4.57 5.30 10.11
CA THR A 311 -5.72 5.59 9.24
C THR A 311 -6.45 4.34 8.76
N GLY A 312 -7.77 4.32 8.91
CA GLY A 312 -8.64 3.20 8.50
C GLY A 312 -8.58 1.96 9.40
N SER A 313 -7.74 1.95 10.45
CA SER A 313 -7.51 0.76 11.31
C SER A 313 -7.85 0.99 12.78
N VAL A 314 -8.47 2.13 13.11
CA VAL A 314 -8.87 2.51 14.46
C VAL A 314 -10.22 1.90 14.86
N THR A 315 -10.37 1.60 16.15
CA THR A 315 -11.57 1.03 16.74
C THR A 315 -11.94 1.77 18.03
N ALA A 316 -13.12 1.47 18.59
CA ALA A 316 -13.56 2.02 19.88
C ALA A 316 -12.55 1.78 21.02
N ALA A 317 -11.79 0.67 20.98
CA ALA A 317 -10.77 0.36 21.97
C ALA A 317 -9.61 1.39 22.02
N ASN A 318 -9.41 2.16 20.94
CA ASN A 318 -8.35 3.16 20.86
C ASN A 318 -8.75 4.52 21.44
N ILE A 319 -10.05 4.76 21.67
CA ILE A 319 -10.59 6.05 22.10
C ILE A 319 -9.91 6.59 23.37
N PRO A 320 -9.70 5.80 24.45
CA PRO A 320 -9.08 6.33 25.66
C PRO A 320 -7.68 6.91 25.42
N GLY A 321 -6.84 6.22 24.63
CA GLY A 321 -5.50 6.71 24.30
C GLY A 321 -5.51 7.93 23.38
N LEU A 322 -6.43 7.98 22.42
CA LEU A 322 -6.60 9.15 21.55
C LEU A 322 -7.09 10.38 22.34
N LEU A 323 -8.03 10.20 23.27
CA LEU A 323 -8.48 11.25 24.19
C LEU A 323 -7.34 11.72 25.10
N ALA A 324 -6.46 10.82 25.55
CA ALA A 324 -5.29 11.21 26.32
C ALA A 324 -4.35 12.11 25.51
N ILE A 325 -4.12 11.84 24.22
CA ILE A 325 -3.34 12.71 23.33
C ILE A 325 -4.03 14.07 23.14
N ILE A 326 -5.35 14.09 22.92
CA ILE A 326 -6.12 15.34 22.75
C ILE A 326 -6.04 16.23 24.00
N ASN A 327 -6.05 15.61 25.18
CA ASN A 327 -6.00 16.29 26.48
C ASN A 327 -4.58 16.53 27.00
N ALA A 328 -3.55 16.02 26.32
CA ALA A 328 -2.15 16.26 26.67
C ALA A 328 -1.75 17.69 26.31
N CYS A 329 -2.24 18.66 27.07
CA CYS A 329 -1.78 20.04 27.06
C CYS A 329 -1.94 20.63 28.47
N PRO A 330 -0.86 20.80 29.23
CA PRO A 330 -0.93 21.44 30.54
C PRO A 330 -1.36 22.91 30.42
N ALA A 331 -2.23 23.35 31.33
CA ALA A 331 -2.65 24.75 31.40
C ALA A 331 -1.43 25.68 31.54
N GLY A 332 -1.36 26.73 30.70
CA GLY A 332 -0.25 27.70 30.69
C GLY A 332 0.95 27.31 29.80
N THR A 333 0.89 26.18 29.08
CA THR A 333 1.91 25.84 28.07
C THR A 333 1.68 26.69 26.81
N PRO A 334 2.71 27.37 26.25
CA PRO A 334 2.57 28.05 24.97
C PRO A 334 2.11 27.07 23.88
N VAL A 335 1.06 27.45 23.15
CA VAL A 335 0.57 26.69 21.99
C VAL A 335 1.69 26.63 20.95
N GLY A 336 2.01 25.42 20.45
CA GLY A 336 3.11 25.19 19.51
C GLY A 336 4.41 24.64 20.10
N GLY A 337 4.48 24.41 21.43
CA GLY A 337 5.56 23.60 22.02
C GLY A 337 5.36 22.09 21.79
N ALA A 338 6.43 21.29 21.85
CA ALA A 338 6.37 19.83 21.64
C ALA A 338 5.37 19.08 22.55
N GLN A 339 4.99 19.69 23.69
CA GLN A 339 4.00 19.18 24.63
C GLN A 339 2.54 19.50 24.26
N CYS A 340 2.28 20.53 23.44
CA CYS A 340 0.93 21.00 23.08
C CYS A 340 0.88 21.29 21.57
N ASP A 341 1.20 20.26 20.79
CA ASP A 341 1.22 20.29 19.33
C ASP A 341 -0.21 20.16 18.78
N VAL A 342 -0.66 21.19 18.07
CA VAL A 342 -2.03 21.28 17.54
C VAL A 342 -2.28 20.23 16.45
N ASP A 343 -1.31 19.98 15.59
CA ASP A 343 -1.43 19.00 14.51
C ASP A 343 -1.58 17.57 15.05
N LEU A 344 -0.77 17.20 16.04
CA LEU A 344 -0.85 15.89 16.70
C LEU A 344 -2.22 15.67 17.34
N ARG A 345 -2.75 16.69 18.04
CA ARG A 345 -4.08 16.64 18.65
C ARG A 345 -5.17 16.57 17.59
N GLY A 346 -5.07 17.36 16.51
CA GLY A 346 -5.97 17.32 15.37
C GLY A 346 -6.01 15.94 14.70
N LEU A 347 -4.85 15.33 14.47
CA LEU A 347 -4.75 13.96 13.96
C LEU A 347 -5.42 12.95 14.90
N ALA A 348 -5.27 13.10 16.21
CA ALA A 348 -5.93 12.23 17.19
C ALA A 348 -7.46 12.40 17.15
N VAL A 349 -7.98 13.62 16.95
CA VAL A 349 -9.42 13.85 16.72
C VAL A 349 -9.89 13.20 15.42
N ASP A 350 -9.14 13.35 14.32
CA ASP A 350 -9.44 12.69 13.04
C ASP A 350 -9.50 11.16 13.23
N ARG A 351 -8.60 10.59 14.03
CA ARG A 351 -8.62 9.16 14.39
C ARG A 351 -9.90 8.80 15.18
N ILE A 352 -10.34 9.61 16.14
CA ILE A 352 -11.60 9.34 16.86
C ILE A 352 -12.79 9.33 15.89
N GLY A 353 -12.84 10.29 14.95
CA GLY A 353 -13.88 10.37 13.93
C GLY A 353 -14.01 9.13 13.04
N GLU A 354 -12.95 8.30 12.95
CA GLU A 354 -12.94 7.05 12.19
C GLU A 354 -13.35 5.81 12.99
N THR A 355 -13.41 5.90 14.33
CA THR A 355 -13.76 4.75 15.19
C THR A 355 -15.18 4.25 15.03
N ARG A 356 -16.07 5.08 14.45
CA ARG A 356 -17.52 4.86 14.33
C ARG A 356 -18.25 4.67 15.65
N SER A 357 -17.61 4.96 16.80
CA SER A 357 -18.26 4.87 18.09
C SER A 357 -19.04 6.15 18.37
N ARG A 358 -20.37 6.04 18.49
CA ARG A 358 -21.23 7.17 18.88
C ARG A 358 -21.20 7.46 20.38
N GLU A 359 -20.72 6.52 21.18
CA GLU A 359 -20.65 6.65 22.64
C GLU A 359 -19.68 7.77 23.08
N VAL A 360 -18.73 8.15 22.22
CA VAL A 360 -17.76 9.22 22.50
C VAL A 360 -18.33 10.62 22.27
N ILE A 361 -19.47 10.76 21.59
CA ILE A 361 -20.04 12.06 21.19
C ILE A 361 -20.24 13.01 22.39
N PRO A 362 -20.81 12.59 23.55
CA PRO A 362 -20.94 13.48 24.71
C PRO A 362 -19.59 14.02 25.21
N THR A 363 -18.56 13.18 25.21
CA THR A 363 -17.20 13.59 25.56
C THR A 363 -16.63 14.57 24.53
N LEU A 364 -16.87 14.34 23.24
CA LEU A 364 -16.43 15.25 22.19
C LEU A 364 -17.13 16.61 22.30
N PHE A 365 -18.42 16.66 22.63
CA PHE A 365 -19.12 17.92 22.90
C PHE A 365 -18.53 18.67 24.08
N THR A 366 -18.20 17.95 25.16
CA THR A 366 -17.52 18.56 26.31
C THR A 366 -16.19 19.21 25.90
N LEU A 367 -15.39 18.51 25.10
CA LEU A 367 -14.12 19.03 24.59
C LEU A 367 -14.32 20.17 23.60
N PHE A 368 -15.34 20.08 22.75
CA PHE A 368 -15.72 21.11 21.79
C PHE A 368 -15.99 22.41 22.54
N ASP A 369 -16.88 22.40 23.52
CA ASP A 369 -17.24 23.58 24.32
C ASP A 369 -16.08 24.18 25.11
N GLN A 370 -15.15 23.34 25.58
CA GLN A 370 -13.95 23.78 26.29
C GLN A 370 -12.88 24.36 25.37
N ALA A 371 -12.81 23.87 24.12
CA ALA A 371 -11.80 24.28 23.15
C ALA A 371 -12.06 25.74 22.72
N ASN A 372 -11.22 26.65 23.22
CA ASN A 372 -11.20 28.04 22.83
C ASN A 372 -9.82 28.40 22.32
N GLY A 373 -9.74 28.81 21.06
CA GLY A 373 -8.47 29.14 20.42
C GLY A 373 -8.52 30.39 19.54
N VAL A 374 -7.34 30.99 19.31
CA VAL A 374 -7.10 32.12 18.41
C VAL A 374 -6.48 31.63 17.09
N ALA A 375 -6.59 32.36 15.97
CA ALA A 375 -5.93 31.90 14.75
C ALA A 375 -4.41 32.11 14.76
N SER A 376 -3.90 33.06 15.56
CA SER A 376 -2.46 33.32 15.66
C SER A 376 -1.63 32.12 16.12
N ASP A 377 -2.23 31.17 16.85
CA ASP A 377 -1.58 29.94 17.30
C ASP A 377 -2.28 28.67 16.77
N MET A 378 -3.22 28.83 15.83
CA MET A 378 -4.03 27.78 15.23
C MET A 378 -4.84 26.93 16.22
N SER A 379 -4.96 27.29 17.49
CA SER A 379 -5.65 26.47 18.50
C SER A 379 -7.16 26.32 18.23
N PHE A 380 -7.77 27.21 17.43
CA PHE A 380 -9.15 27.05 16.96
C PHE A 380 -9.37 25.79 16.12
N THR A 381 -8.32 25.29 15.46
CA THR A 381 -8.40 24.09 14.60
C THR A 381 -8.80 22.85 15.39
N ILE A 382 -8.47 22.77 16.68
CA ILE A 382 -8.91 21.66 17.53
C ILE A 382 -10.42 21.65 17.70
N ARG A 383 -11.03 22.81 17.96
CA ARG A 383 -12.48 22.91 18.09
C ARG A 383 -13.17 22.54 16.78
N TRP A 384 -12.69 23.09 15.66
CA TRP A 384 -13.17 22.73 14.33
C TRP A 384 -13.08 21.21 14.11
N LYS A 385 -11.92 20.60 14.35
CA LYS A 385 -11.73 19.15 14.19
C LYS A 385 -12.67 18.33 15.08
N LEU A 386 -12.91 18.78 16.31
CA LEU A 386 -13.89 18.14 17.21
C LEU A 386 -15.31 18.23 16.61
N GLY A 387 -15.67 19.37 16.04
CA GLY A 387 -16.94 19.54 15.33
C GLY A 387 -17.07 18.58 14.14
N GLU A 388 -16.05 18.47 13.28
CA GLU A 388 -16.03 17.50 12.19
C GLU A 388 -16.21 16.06 12.68
N ALA A 389 -15.52 15.68 13.76
CA ALA A 389 -15.63 14.34 14.33
C ALA A 389 -17.04 14.06 14.89
N ILE A 390 -17.65 15.01 15.60
CA ILE A 390 -19.03 14.92 16.10
C ILE A 390 -20.00 14.70 14.94
N LEU A 391 -19.92 15.55 13.92
CA LEU A 391 -20.79 15.50 12.74
C LEU A 391 -20.62 14.19 11.96
N ARG A 392 -19.38 13.71 11.80
CA ARG A 392 -19.07 12.45 11.11
C ARG A 392 -19.61 11.22 11.86
N LEU A 393 -19.50 11.20 13.18
CA LEU A 393 -19.97 10.07 14.01
C LEU A 393 -21.49 10.07 14.18
N GLY A 394 -22.08 11.25 14.42
CA GLY A 394 -23.51 11.42 14.69
C GLY A 394 -24.38 11.47 13.44
N GLY A 395 -23.85 11.93 12.31
CA GLY A 395 -24.61 12.16 11.08
C GLY A 395 -25.75 13.17 11.30
N ALA A 396 -26.85 13.02 10.56
CA ALA A 396 -27.99 13.93 10.68
C ALA A 396 -28.63 13.94 12.09
N GLY A 397 -28.48 12.85 12.85
CA GLY A 397 -29.09 12.70 14.17
C GLY A 397 -28.53 13.63 15.25
N VAL A 398 -27.31 14.16 15.07
CA VAL A 398 -26.65 15.04 16.04
C VAL A 398 -26.82 16.52 15.70
N LEU A 399 -27.44 16.86 14.57
CA LEU A 399 -27.47 18.25 14.07
C LEU A 399 -28.13 19.22 15.05
N SER A 400 -29.26 18.84 15.65
CA SER A 400 -29.96 19.73 16.61
C SER A 400 -29.07 20.05 17.81
N ASP A 401 -28.43 19.04 18.40
CA ASP A 401 -27.53 19.21 19.53
C ASP A 401 -26.31 20.03 19.11
N PHE A 402 -25.74 19.73 17.94
CA PHE A 402 -24.60 20.47 17.39
C PHE A 402 -24.90 21.97 17.25
N MET A 403 -26.05 22.34 16.68
CA MET A 403 -26.46 23.74 16.56
C MET A 403 -26.70 24.40 17.92
N SER A 404 -27.18 23.64 18.92
CA SER A 404 -27.33 24.14 20.29
C SER A 404 -25.97 24.49 20.90
N HIS A 405 -24.96 23.63 20.73
CA HIS A 405 -23.59 23.89 21.18
C HIS A 405 -22.94 25.06 20.41
N LEU A 406 -23.20 25.17 19.11
CA LEU A 406 -22.71 26.30 18.29
C LEU A 406 -23.38 27.63 18.66
N SER A 407 -24.59 27.60 19.22
CA SER A 407 -25.31 28.80 19.67
C SER A 407 -24.74 29.41 20.95
N ALA A 408 -23.88 28.69 21.68
CA ALA A 408 -23.26 29.21 22.89
C ALA A 408 -22.35 30.41 22.56
N SER A 409 -22.55 31.52 23.29
CA SER A 409 -21.73 32.71 23.12
C SER A 409 -20.31 32.45 23.61
N ARG A 410 -19.31 32.85 22.82
CA ARG A 410 -17.89 32.77 23.20
C ARG A 410 -17.48 34.08 23.87
N SER A 411 -16.91 33.97 25.07
CA SER A 411 -16.41 35.11 25.83
C SER A 411 -15.12 35.67 25.20
N ALA A 412 -14.87 36.95 25.40
CA ALA A 412 -13.60 37.59 25.03
C ALA A 412 -12.40 36.80 25.60
N PRO A 413 -11.24 36.78 24.90
CA PRO A 413 -10.94 37.47 23.64
C PRO A 413 -11.55 36.82 22.37
N PHE A 414 -12.30 35.73 22.50
CA PHE A 414 -12.72 34.86 21.40
C PHE A 414 -14.12 35.17 20.84
N ALA A 415 -14.44 36.45 20.66
CA ALA A 415 -15.78 36.84 20.22
C ALA A 415 -16.08 36.33 18.79
N GLY A 416 -17.00 35.36 18.68
CA GLY A 416 -17.43 34.77 17.41
C GLY A 416 -16.68 33.51 17.00
N PHE A 417 -16.91 33.08 15.76
CA PHE A 417 -16.37 31.84 15.18
C PHE A 417 -15.53 32.17 13.95
N THR A 418 -14.44 31.44 13.71
CA THR A 418 -13.61 31.73 12.54
C THR A 418 -14.32 31.31 11.26
N PHE A 419 -14.04 32.00 10.15
CA PHE A 419 -14.56 31.59 8.83
C PHE A 419 -14.18 30.13 8.50
N ALA A 420 -12.95 29.72 8.82
CA ALA A 420 -12.46 28.37 8.55
C ALA A 420 -13.22 27.29 9.34
N GLU A 421 -13.52 27.53 10.63
CA GLU A 421 -14.31 26.63 11.47
C GLU A 421 -15.71 26.40 10.88
N ILE A 422 -16.46 27.50 10.64
CA ILE A 422 -17.82 27.41 10.10
C ILE A 422 -17.86 26.80 8.69
N SER A 423 -16.87 27.11 7.85
CA SER A 423 -16.76 26.55 6.49
C SER A 423 -16.52 25.05 6.53
N GLY A 424 -15.60 24.59 7.37
CA GLY A 424 -15.27 23.18 7.47
C GLY A 424 -16.41 22.35 8.07
N GLU A 425 -17.10 22.89 9.08
CA GLU A 425 -18.31 22.25 9.63
C GLU A 425 -19.44 22.17 8.59
N ALA A 426 -19.66 23.21 7.80
CA ALA A 426 -20.62 23.17 6.70
C ALA A 426 -20.26 22.11 5.64
N GLN A 427 -18.97 21.96 5.34
CA GLN A 427 -18.48 20.91 4.44
C GLN A 427 -18.69 19.50 5.04
N ALA A 428 -18.39 19.31 6.32
CA ALA A 428 -18.59 18.05 7.03
C ALA A 428 -20.07 17.63 7.07
N ILE A 429 -20.99 18.58 7.25
CA ILE A 429 -22.44 18.33 7.11
C ILE A 429 -22.79 17.97 5.66
N GLY A 430 -22.11 18.58 4.69
CA GLY A 430 -22.24 18.28 3.27
C GLY A 430 -21.90 16.83 2.90
N ASP A 431 -21.04 16.18 3.67
CA ASP A 431 -20.63 14.79 3.47
C ASP A 431 -21.61 13.77 4.11
N ILE A 432 -22.59 14.24 4.89
CA ILE A 432 -23.67 13.40 5.42
C ILE A 432 -24.56 12.93 4.27
N SER A 433 -24.85 11.63 4.21
CA SER A 433 -25.70 11.01 3.20
C SER A 433 -26.93 10.34 3.83
N PRO A 434 -28.17 10.70 3.40
CA PRO A 434 -28.49 11.77 2.43
C PRO A 434 -28.22 13.17 3.02
N PRO A 435 -27.97 14.20 2.18
CA PRO A 435 -27.73 15.56 2.65
C PRO A 435 -28.93 16.10 3.46
N PRO A 436 -28.73 16.62 4.68
CA PRO A 436 -29.80 17.00 5.61
C PRO A 436 -30.48 18.34 5.29
N ARG A 437 -30.82 18.59 4.01
CA ARG A 437 -31.26 19.90 3.50
C ARG A 437 -32.42 20.53 4.26
N GLU A 438 -33.48 19.77 4.53
CA GLU A 438 -34.67 20.31 5.21
C GLU A 438 -34.34 20.80 6.62
N ALA A 439 -33.51 20.06 7.36
CA ALA A 439 -33.06 20.47 8.69
C ALA A 439 -32.26 21.78 8.60
N LEU A 440 -31.33 21.88 7.65
CA LEU A 440 -30.48 23.07 7.50
C LEU A 440 -31.27 24.30 7.04
N ARG A 441 -32.34 24.15 6.26
CA ARG A 441 -33.26 25.27 5.97
C ARG A 441 -33.86 25.87 7.24
N GLY A 442 -34.30 25.01 8.16
CA GLY A 442 -34.85 25.44 9.45
C GLY A 442 -33.85 26.26 10.28
N PHE A 443 -32.56 25.95 10.17
CA PHE A 443 -31.48 26.65 10.87
C PHE A 443 -31.11 28.02 10.27
N THR A 444 -31.68 28.41 9.12
CA THR A 444 -31.48 29.77 8.56
C THR A 444 -32.36 30.85 9.21
N ALA A 445 -33.36 30.45 10.02
CA ALA A 445 -34.32 31.35 10.64
C ALA A 445 -33.64 32.44 11.50
N THR A 446 -34.20 33.64 11.51
CA THR A 446 -33.66 34.78 12.28
C THR A 446 -33.70 34.58 13.79
N SER A 447 -34.48 33.62 14.28
CA SER A 447 -34.50 33.19 15.69
C SER A 447 -33.29 32.36 16.10
N GLN A 448 -32.49 31.89 15.15
CA GLN A 448 -31.27 31.11 15.40
C GLN A 448 -30.09 32.03 15.67
N ALA A 449 -29.11 31.54 16.44
CA ALA A 449 -27.86 32.26 16.67
C ALA A 449 -27.13 32.53 15.34
N GLN A 450 -26.43 33.66 15.24
CA GLN A 450 -25.68 34.04 14.04
C GLN A 450 -24.80 32.89 13.47
N PRO A 451 -23.92 32.22 14.24
CA PRO A 451 -23.07 31.16 13.69
C PRO A 451 -23.84 29.97 13.12
N VAL A 452 -24.99 29.62 13.73
CA VAL A 452 -25.89 28.57 13.20
C VAL A 452 -26.46 28.98 11.85
N ARG A 453 -26.90 30.23 11.71
CA ARG A 453 -27.43 30.75 10.44
C ARG A 453 -26.35 30.76 9.36
N LEU A 454 -25.13 31.21 9.69
CA LEU A 454 -24.01 31.26 8.75
C LEU A 454 -23.64 29.86 8.26
N LEU A 455 -23.48 28.91 9.17
CA LEU A 455 -23.19 27.51 8.84
C LEU A 455 -24.28 26.93 7.90
N ALA A 456 -25.56 27.16 8.23
CA ALA A 456 -26.67 26.67 7.42
C ALA A 456 -26.68 27.27 6.00
N MET A 457 -26.45 28.58 5.86
CA MET A 457 -26.36 29.24 4.56
C MET A 457 -25.19 28.68 3.74
N MET A 458 -24.03 28.51 4.35
CA MET A 458 -22.84 27.95 3.69
C MET A 458 -23.08 26.52 3.22
N PHE A 459 -23.70 25.67 4.06
CA PHE A 459 -24.11 24.33 3.67
C PHE A 459 -25.04 24.35 2.46
N LEU A 460 -26.06 25.22 2.45
CA LEU A 460 -26.99 25.35 1.30
C LEU A 460 -26.27 25.83 0.04
N GLY A 461 -25.20 26.63 0.18
CA GLY A 461 -24.34 26.99 -0.94
C GLY A 461 -23.57 25.80 -1.53
N ILE A 462 -23.25 24.79 -0.72
CA ILE A 462 -22.49 23.59 -1.14
C ILE A 462 -23.43 22.48 -1.65
N LYS A 463 -24.52 22.21 -0.94
CA LYS A 463 -25.39 21.05 -1.15
C LYS A 463 -26.86 21.40 -1.38
N GLY A 464 -27.22 22.67 -1.48
CA GLY A 464 -28.61 23.11 -1.71
C GLY A 464 -29.19 22.65 -3.05
N GLU A 465 -30.45 22.97 -3.25
CA GLU A 465 -31.26 22.71 -4.45
C GLU A 465 -31.76 24.04 -5.03
N GLU A 466 -32.36 24.01 -6.23
CA GLU A 466 -32.83 25.23 -6.91
C GLU A 466 -33.75 26.11 -6.04
N ARG A 467 -34.63 25.50 -5.25
CA ARG A 467 -35.52 26.22 -4.30
C ARG A 467 -34.77 27.03 -3.23
N ASP A 468 -33.53 26.66 -2.92
CA ASP A 468 -32.72 27.34 -1.91
C ASP A 468 -32.15 28.68 -2.42
N LEU A 469 -32.16 28.92 -3.74
CA LEU A 469 -31.72 30.19 -4.33
C LEU A 469 -32.58 31.38 -3.84
N ALA A 470 -33.90 31.19 -3.77
CA ALA A 470 -34.82 32.22 -3.30
C ALA A 470 -34.63 32.48 -1.79
N LEU A 471 -34.43 31.42 -1.02
CA LEU A 471 -34.14 31.50 0.41
C LEU A 471 -32.85 32.29 0.67
N LEU A 472 -31.74 31.93 0.02
CA LEU A 472 -30.46 32.64 0.16
C LEU A 472 -30.55 34.10 -0.31
N GLN A 473 -31.27 34.36 -1.42
CA GLN A 473 -31.50 35.72 -1.90
C GLN A 473 -32.25 36.60 -0.89
N SER A 474 -33.16 36.04 -0.10
CA SER A 474 -33.92 36.80 0.91
C SER A 474 -33.02 37.41 2.00
N PHE A 475 -31.82 36.86 2.21
CA PHE A 475 -30.85 37.36 3.17
C PHE A 475 -29.83 38.34 2.58
N ALA A 476 -29.80 38.57 1.27
CA ALA A 476 -28.76 39.39 0.62
C ALA A 476 -28.65 40.83 1.18
N GLY A 477 -29.75 41.37 1.71
CA GLY A 477 -29.79 42.69 2.36
C GLY A 477 -29.49 42.69 3.87
N ASP A 478 -29.19 41.54 4.48
CA ASP A 478 -28.91 41.45 5.92
C ASP A 478 -27.55 42.09 6.25
N ALA A 479 -27.59 43.30 6.78
CA ALA A 479 -26.42 44.09 7.15
C ALA A 479 -25.82 43.72 8.52
N THR A 480 -26.32 42.66 9.18
CA THR A 480 -25.78 42.20 10.47
C THR A 480 -24.30 41.82 10.29
N ALA A 481 -23.42 42.50 11.03
CA ALA A 481 -21.99 42.25 10.99
C ALA A 481 -21.66 40.84 11.51
N VAL A 482 -20.79 40.13 10.80
CA VAL A 482 -20.30 38.81 11.22
C VAL A 482 -19.14 38.98 12.20
N THR A 483 -19.18 38.26 13.31
CA THR A 483 -18.12 38.27 14.33
C THR A 483 -17.19 37.08 14.19
N GLY A 484 -15.88 37.32 14.23
CA GLY A 484 -14.83 36.29 14.24
C GLY A 484 -13.70 36.58 13.26
N GLU A 485 -12.63 35.79 13.33
CA GLU A 485 -11.45 35.95 12.49
C GLU A 485 -11.63 35.33 11.09
N GLY A 486 -10.95 35.87 10.07
CA GLY A 486 -10.95 35.37 8.69
C GLY A 486 -12.14 35.77 7.81
N TRP A 487 -13.23 36.30 8.40
CA TRP A 487 -14.38 36.79 7.62
C TRP A 487 -14.06 38.02 6.77
N GLY A 488 -13.22 38.93 7.28
CA GLY A 488 -12.77 40.11 6.55
C GLY A 488 -11.91 39.75 5.33
N ASP A 489 -10.98 38.82 5.51
CA ASP A 489 -10.10 38.32 4.44
C ASP A 489 -10.88 37.61 3.33
N ALA A 490 -11.97 36.93 3.70
CA ALA A 490 -12.90 36.33 2.75
C ALA A 490 -13.85 37.35 2.08
N HIS A 491 -13.80 38.63 2.49
CA HIS A 491 -14.75 39.68 2.10
C HIS A 491 -16.22 39.34 2.44
N LEU A 492 -16.43 38.65 3.56
CA LEU A 492 -17.72 38.16 4.05
C LEU A 492 -18.08 38.80 5.40
N THR A 493 -18.11 40.13 5.45
CA THR A 493 -18.24 40.90 6.71
C THR A 493 -19.68 41.01 7.23
N THR A 494 -20.69 40.61 6.46
CA THR A 494 -22.10 40.62 6.85
C THR A 494 -22.79 39.30 6.54
N VAL A 495 -23.90 39.01 7.23
CA VAL A 495 -24.74 37.84 6.94
C VAL A 495 -25.21 37.84 5.48
N GLY A 496 -25.57 39.01 4.93
CA GLY A 496 -25.97 39.14 3.53
C GLY A 496 -24.85 38.87 2.53
N ALA A 497 -23.60 39.22 2.87
CA ALA A 497 -22.44 38.85 2.04
C ALA A 497 -22.26 37.33 1.99
N VAL A 498 -22.41 36.65 3.13
CA VAL A 498 -22.33 35.18 3.22
C VAL A 498 -23.46 34.53 2.41
N ALA A 499 -24.69 35.01 2.55
CA ALA A 499 -25.82 34.49 1.79
C ALA A 499 -25.66 34.68 0.27
N THR A 500 -25.12 35.83 -0.15
CA THR A 500 -24.83 36.13 -1.56
C THR A 500 -23.78 35.15 -2.11
N ARG A 501 -22.67 34.95 -1.38
CA ARG A 501 -21.64 33.96 -1.77
C ARG A 501 -22.20 32.54 -1.84
N ALA A 502 -22.99 32.13 -0.85
CA ALA A 502 -23.63 30.81 -0.85
C ALA A 502 -24.54 30.63 -2.07
N LYS A 503 -25.32 31.65 -2.43
CA LYS A 503 -26.17 31.63 -3.62
C LYS A 503 -25.36 31.47 -4.90
N GLU A 504 -24.26 32.22 -5.07
CA GLU A 504 -23.38 32.11 -6.23
C GLU A 504 -22.79 30.70 -6.37
N ASN A 505 -22.31 30.13 -5.26
CA ASN A 505 -21.78 28.76 -5.22
C ASN A 505 -22.84 27.74 -5.64
N LEU A 506 -24.07 27.88 -5.12
CA LEU A 506 -25.19 27.00 -5.49
C LEU A 506 -25.55 27.14 -6.97
N GLN A 507 -25.60 28.36 -7.52
CA GLN A 507 -25.83 28.58 -8.95
C GLN A 507 -24.75 27.95 -9.83
N GLN A 508 -23.49 27.98 -9.39
CA GLN A 508 -22.41 27.29 -10.09
C GLN A 508 -22.58 25.77 -10.03
N ALA A 509 -22.85 25.21 -8.84
CA ALA A 509 -23.05 23.77 -8.66
C ALA A 509 -24.22 23.23 -9.52
N LEU A 510 -25.36 23.95 -9.55
CA LEU A 510 -26.52 23.58 -10.36
C LEU A 510 -26.21 23.61 -11.86
N ARG A 511 -25.48 24.62 -12.34
CA ARG A 511 -25.04 24.69 -13.75
C ARG A 511 -24.10 23.55 -14.11
N SER A 512 -23.13 23.24 -13.25
CA SER A 512 -22.21 22.12 -13.47
C SER A 512 -22.93 20.77 -13.50
N ALA A 513 -23.93 20.56 -12.65
CA ALA A 513 -24.74 19.34 -12.66
C ALA A 513 -25.58 19.19 -13.95
N GLN A 514 -26.09 20.31 -14.50
CA GLN A 514 -26.83 20.32 -15.77
C GLN A 514 -25.94 20.07 -17.00
N GLN A 515 -24.64 20.39 -16.90
CA GLN A 515 -23.67 20.22 -17.99
C GLN A 515 -22.98 18.84 -17.99
N ALA A 516 -23.19 18.02 -16.96
CA ALA A 516 -22.62 16.67 -16.91
C ALA A 516 -23.30 15.76 -17.96
N PRO A 517 -22.58 15.23 -18.97
CA PRO A 517 -23.17 14.38 -19.99
C PRO A 517 -23.71 13.08 -19.40
N ALA A 518 -24.89 12.66 -19.87
CA ALA A 518 -25.55 11.40 -19.50
C ALA A 518 -24.82 10.16 -20.06
N ASN A 519 -23.57 9.91 -19.69
CA ASN A 519 -22.83 8.69 -20.05
C ASN A 519 -23.12 7.51 -19.11
N GLY A 520 -24.36 7.41 -18.64
CA GLY A 520 -24.83 6.36 -17.74
C GLY A 520 -26.09 5.66 -18.22
N ALA A 521 -26.30 5.56 -19.54
CA ALA A 521 -27.34 4.68 -20.05
C ALA A 521 -26.94 3.22 -19.74
N PRO A 522 -27.79 2.43 -19.05
CA PRO A 522 -27.52 1.03 -18.82
C PRO A 522 -27.55 0.29 -20.16
N ALA A 523 -26.61 -0.64 -20.35
CA ALA A 523 -26.70 -1.63 -21.42
C ALA A 523 -28.03 -2.38 -21.26
N GLN A 524 -28.94 -2.21 -22.22
CA GLN A 524 -30.13 -3.04 -22.37
C GLN A 524 -29.71 -4.46 -22.82
N PRO A 525 -30.54 -5.47 -22.50
CA PRO A 525 -30.10 -6.84 -22.17
C PRO A 525 -29.39 -7.62 -23.27
#